data_AF-A0A1Y3N5M9-F1
#
_entry.id   AF-A0A1Y3N5M9-F1
#
_cell.length_a   1.000
_cell.length_b   1.000
_cell.length_c   1.000
_cell.angle_alpha   90.00
_cell.angle_beta   90.00
_cell.angle_gamma   90.00
#
_symmetry.space_group_name_H-M   'P 1'
#
loop_
_entity.id
_entity.type
_entity.pdbx_description
1 polymer ?
#
loop_
_entity_poly.entity_id
_entity_poly.type
_entity_poly.pdbx_seq_one_letter_code
_entity_poly.pdbx_strand_id
1 'polypeptide(L)'
;MNFFKQFSEPIVYSTAIITAATMIIVGKIGIKFSKNVHSNEFIKEKLKTEPLKIIVISAVAAPLFEELVYRKLIFGWLRTYSKPLAYGLSSFLFAFEHYGFNFKYLIKELKTDFINVPVFTFNGFALAYAYDSSNCILTSILAHCINNTLSMVSQYYDLD
;
A
#
# COMPACT_ATOMS: atom_id res chain seq x y z
N MET A 1 -22.72 -0.72 1.27
CA MET A 1 -22.87 -2.17 1.03
C MET A 1 -22.38 -2.96 2.24
N ASN A 2 -23.07 -4.02 2.64
CA ASN A 2 -22.57 -4.93 3.70
C ASN A 2 -21.23 -5.55 3.27
N PHE A 3 -20.30 -5.77 4.20
CA PHE A 3 -18.99 -6.37 3.93
C PHE A 3 -19.09 -7.68 3.13
N PHE A 4 -19.96 -8.61 3.52
CA PHE A 4 -20.08 -9.91 2.84
C PHE A 4 -20.60 -9.80 1.41
N LYS A 5 -21.43 -8.79 1.12
CA LYS A 5 -21.94 -8.56 -0.24
C LYS A 5 -20.84 -8.11 -1.21
N GLN A 6 -19.77 -7.50 -0.70
CA GLN A 6 -18.66 -7.03 -1.55
C GLN A 6 -17.98 -8.19 -2.30
N PHE A 7 -17.99 -9.40 -1.74
CA PHE A 7 -17.40 -10.58 -2.40
C PHE A 7 -18.16 -11.03 -3.65
N SER A 8 -19.40 -10.59 -3.84
CA SER A 8 -20.20 -10.94 -5.02
C SER A 8 -20.17 -9.87 -6.10
N GLU A 9 -19.54 -8.72 -5.85
CA GLU A 9 -19.57 -7.59 -6.76
C GLU A 9 -18.37 -7.59 -7.73
N PRO A 10 -18.59 -7.68 -9.05
CA PRO A 10 -17.50 -7.73 -10.03
C PRO A 10 -16.57 -6.52 -10.00
N ILE A 11 -17.11 -5.33 -9.66
CA ILE A 11 -16.35 -4.08 -9.56
C ILE A 11 -15.23 -4.17 -8.51
N VAL A 12 -15.42 -4.96 -7.45
CA VAL A 12 -14.42 -5.13 -6.40
C VAL A 12 -13.15 -5.75 -6.97
N TYR A 13 -13.30 -6.81 -7.76
CA TYR A 13 -12.17 -7.54 -8.31
C TYR A 13 -11.51 -6.79 -9.47
N SER A 14 -12.30 -6.23 -10.38
CA SER A 14 -11.75 -5.50 -11.54
C SER A 14 -10.99 -4.25 -11.10
N THR A 15 -11.54 -3.45 -10.19
CA THR A 15 -10.85 -2.28 -9.64
C THR A 15 -9.63 -2.71 -8.83
N ALA A 16 -9.70 -3.76 -8.02
CA ALA A 16 -8.55 -4.23 -7.24
C ALA A 16 -7.37 -4.65 -8.13
N ILE A 17 -7.63 -5.40 -9.21
CA ILE A 17 -6.62 -5.84 -10.17
C ILE A 17 -5.99 -4.65 -10.89
N ILE A 18 -6.80 -3.70 -11.37
CA ILE A 18 -6.32 -2.50 -12.06
C ILE A 18 -5.46 -1.64 -11.13
N THR A 19 -5.90 -1.45 -9.88
CA THR A 19 -5.15 -0.71 -8.87
C THR A 19 -3.83 -1.40 -8.56
N ALA A 20 -3.84 -2.71 -8.32
CA ALA A 20 -2.61 -3.47 -8.06
C ALA A 20 -1.64 -3.38 -9.24
N ALA A 21 -2.12 -3.57 -10.47
CA ALA A 21 -1.31 -3.46 -11.69
C ALA A 21 -0.69 -2.06 -11.82
N THR A 22 -1.46 -1.02 -11.55
CA THR A 22 -0.99 0.38 -11.59
C THR A 22 0.11 0.61 -10.56
N MET A 23 -0.09 0.16 -9.32
CA MET A 23 0.92 0.26 -8.26
C MET A 23 2.20 -0.51 -8.61
N ILE A 24 2.09 -1.70 -9.22
CA ILE A 24 3.26 -2.48 -9.68
C ILE A 24 4.02 -1.74 -10.77
N ILE A 25 3.32 -1.17 -11.76
CA ILE A 25 3.95 -0.43 -12.86
C ILE A 25 4.69 0.79 -12.32
N VAL A 26 4.03 1.58 -11.45
CA VAL A 26 4.66 2.76 -10.84
C VAL A 26 5.82 2.36 -9.93
N GLY A 27 5.70 1.27 -9.17
CA GLY A 27 6.79 0.72 -8.36
C GLY A 27 8.00 0.35 -9.21
N LYS A 28 7.81 -0.39 -10.31
CA LYS A 28 8.90 -0.76 -11.24
C LYS A 28 9.56 0.45 -11.90
N ILE A 29 8.76 1.44 -12.29
CA ILE A 29 9.28 2.72 -12.79
C ILE A 29 10.11 3.38 -11.68
N GLY A 30 9.60 3.42 -10.45
CA GLY A 30 10.28 3.95 -9.28
C GLY A 30 11.65 3.33 -9.05
N ILE A 31 11.73 2.00 -9.04
CA ILE A 31 13.00 1.26 -8.90
C ILE A 31 14.04 1.66 -9.95
N LYS A 32 13.61 1.89 -11.21
CA LYS A 32 14.51 2.32 -12.30
C LYS A 32 15.12 3.71 -12.07
N PHE A 33 14.38 4.61 -11.42
CA PHE A 33 14.82 5.98 -11.15
C PHE A 33 15.41 6.18 -9.75
N SER A 34 15.17 5.22 -8.85
CA SER A 34 15.71 5.16 -7.50
C SER A 34 17.19 4.79 -7.53
N LYS A 35 17.97 5.38 -6.63
CA LYS A 35 19.39 5.06 -6.45
C LYS A 35 19.60 3.98 -5.39
N ASN A 36 18.59 3.73 -4.55
CA ASN A 36 18.61 2.75 -3.48
C ASN A 36 17.25 2.05 -3.38
N VAL A 37 17.22 0.74 -3.66
CA VAL A 37 16.05 -0.09 -3.35
C VAL A 37 15.99 -0.26 -1.83
N HIS A 38 14.99 0.33 -1.18
CA HIS A 38 14.73 0.10 0.23
C HIS A 38 14.21 -1.31 0.43
N SER A 39 15.11 -2.23 0.74
CA SER A 39 14.73 -3.52 1.29
C SER A 39 14.73 -3.47 2.80
N ASN A 40 13.63 -3.87 3.42
CA ASN A 40 13.56 -4.00 4.86
C ASN A 40 14.39 -5.23 5.28
N GLU A 41 15.58 -5.00 5.85
CA GLU A 41 16.51 -6.08 6.24
C GLU A 41 15.87 -7.07 7.21
N PHE A 42 15.00 -6.60 8.11
CA PHE A 42 14.24 -7.46 9.02
C PHE A 42 13.28 -8.40 8.25
N ILE A 43 12.61 -7.89 7.22
CA ILE A 43 11.75 -8.72 6.36
C ILE A 43 12.61 -9.75 5.60
N LYS A 44 13.76 -9.35 5.04
CA LYS A 44 14.68 -10.26 4.34
C LYS A 44 15.22 -11.37 5.25
N GLU A 45 15.59 -11.03 6.48
CA GLU A 45 16.02 -12.03 7.48
C GLU A 45 14.89 -13.00 7.84
N LYS A 46 13.68 -12.46 8.08
CA LYS A 46 12.51 -13.28 8.43
C LYS A 46 12.00 -14.12 7.28
N LEU A 47 12.19 -13.70 6.04
CA LEU A 47 11.90 -14.52 4.86
C LEU A 47 12.78 -15.78 4.80
N LYS A 48 14.02 -15.73 5.30
CA LYS A 48 14.92 -16.89 5.35
C LYS A 48 14.61 -17.85 6.50
N THR A 49 14.09 -17.34 7.62
CA THR A 49 13.92 -18.11 8.87
C THR A 49 12.49 -18.58 9.10
N GLU A 50 11.49 -17.75 8.81
CA GLU A 50 10.06 -17.99 9.05
C GLU A 50 9.18 -17.51 7.87
N PRO A 51 9.43 -17.97 6.61
CA PRO A 51 8.85 -17.39 5.40
C PRO A 51 7.32 -17.32 5.42
N LEU A 52 6.65 -18.42 5.78
CA LEU A 52 5.19 -18.48 5.78
C LEU A 52 4.58 -17.43 6.75
N LYS A 53 5.18 -17.28 7.94
CA LYS A 53 4.69 -16.36 8.97
C LYS A 53 4.86 -14.92 8.54
N ILE A 54 6.05 -14.54 8.04
CA ILE A 54 6.29 -13.16 7.63
C ILE A 54 5.47 -12.79 6.38
N ILE A 55 5.26 -13.73 5.44
CA ILE A 55 4.39 -13.51 4.28
C ILE A 55 2.96 -13.28 4.73
N VAL A 56 2.39 -14.13 5.60
CA VAL A 56 1.00 -13.93 6.07
C VAL A 56 0.83 -12.60 6.81
N ILE A 57 1.79 -12.23 7.66
CA ILE A 57 1.73 -10.97 8.40
C ILE A 57 1.84 -9.78 7.45
N SER A 58 2.90 -9.70 6.64
CA SER A 58 3.20 -8.53 5.81
C SER A 58 2.33 -8.43 4.56
N ALA A 59 1.86 -9.54 4.00
CA ALA A 59 1.09 -9.55 2.75
C ALA A 59 -0.43 -9.61 2.96
N VAL A 60 -0.92 -9.95 4.16
CA VAL A 60 -2.35 -10.06 4.44
C VAL A 60 -2.76 -9.29 5.68
N ALA A 61 -2.16 -9.59 6.84
CA ALA A 61 -2.61 -9.00 8.11
C ALA A 61 -2.34 -7.49 8.18
N ALA A 62 -1.14 -7.05 7.77
CA ALA A 62 -0.77 -5.64 7.72
C ALA A 62 -1.63 -4.86 6.72
N PRO A 63 -1.76 -5.25 5.43
CA PRO A 63 -2.70 -4.61 4.51
C PRO A 63 -4.14 -4.51 5.02
N LEU A 64 -4.66 -5.57 5.65
CA LEU A 64 -6.00 -5.54 6.24
C LEU A 64 -6.12 -4.46 7.31
N PHE A 65 -5.16 -4.39 8.24
CA PHE A 65 -5.14 -3.40 9.30
C PHE A 65 -4.99 -1.98 8.74
N GLU A 66 -4.03 -1.77 7.85
CA GLU A 66 -3.73 -0.49 7.23
C GLU A 66 -4.95 0.05 6.46
N GLU A 67 -5.64 -0.77 5.69
CA GLU A 67 -6.83 -0.32 4.95
C GLU A 67 -8.01 0.01 5.88
N LEU A 68 -8.18 -0.71 6.99
CA LEU A 68 -9.17 -0.36 8.01
C LEU A 68 -8.86 1.01 8.66
N VAL A 69 -7.59 1.31 8.94
CA VAL A 69 -7.17 2.58 9.53
C VAL A 69 -7.21 3.72 8.50
N TYR A 70 -6.51 3.59 7.40
CA TYR A 70 -6.32 4.70 6.46
C TYR A 70 -7.55 4.91 5.57
N ARG A 71 -8.23 3.86 5.11
CA ARG A 71 -9.39 4.02 4.22
C ARG A 71 -10.69 4.07 5.00
N LYS A 72 -10.98 3.04 5.79
CA LYS A 72 -12.30 2.97 6.43
C LYS A 72 -12.45 4.05 7.50
N LEU A 73 -11.46 4.22 8.37
CA LEU A 73 -11.51 5.20 9.46
C LEU A 73 -11.14 6.61 8.97
N ILE A 74 -9.89 6.85 8.58
CA ILE A 74 -9.39 8.21 8.28
C ILE A 74 -10.03 8.79 7.02
N PHE A 75 -9.90 8.12 5.87
CA PHE A 75 -10.50 8.61 4.62
C PHE A 75 -12.02 8.63 4.72
N GLY A 76 -12.63 7.58 5.26
CA GLY A 76 -14.09 7.43 5.41
C GLY A 76 -14.71 8.53 6.27
N TRP A 77 -14.00 9.00 7.30
CA TRP A 77 -14.41 10.15 8.10
C TRP A 77 -14.13 11.48 7.38
N LEU A 78 -12.91 11.72 6.89
CA LEU A 78 -12.55 13.00 6.27
C LEU A 78 -13.37 13.32 5.01
N ARG A 79 -13.78 12.29 4.24
CA ARG A 79 -14.55 12.49 3.01
C ARG A 79 -15.93 13.09 3.26
N THR A 80 -16.46 13.03 4.48
CA THR A 80 -17.72 13.70 4.84
C THR A 80 -17.57 15.21 4.94
N TYR A 81 -16.34 15.71 5.08
CA TYR A 81 -16.02 17.14 5.15
C TYR A 81 -15.39 17.65 3.86
N SER A 82 -14.40 16.91 3.32
CA SER A 82 -13.69 17.29 2.10
C SER A 82 -13.03 16.07 1.47
N LYS A 83 -13.45 15.73 0.23
CA LYS A 83 -12.82 14.67 -0.55
C LYS A 83 -11.34 14.91 -0.81
N PRO A 84 -10.89 16.09 -1.29
CA PRO A 84 -9.46 16.35 -1.47
C PRO A 84 -8.65 16.16 -0.18
N LEU A 85 -9.19 16.60 0.96
CA LEU A 85 -8.54 16.40 2.26
C LEU A 85 -8.44 14.91 2.63
N ALA A 86 -9.49 14.13 2.38
CA ALA A 86 -9.51 12.70 2.63
C ALA A 86 -8.43 11.98 1.82
N TYR A 87 -8.34 12.26 0.52
CA TYR A 87 -7.30 11.72 -0.35
C TYR A 87 -5.90 12.13 0.11
N GLY A 88 -5.69 13.43 0.37
CA GLY A 88 -4.38 13.95 0.77
C GLY A 88 -3.89 13.37 2.11
N LEU A 89 -4.70 13.47 3.17
CA LEU A 89 -4.26 13.09 4.51
C LEU A 89 -4.18 11.58 4.71
N SER A 90 -5.14 10.81 4.18
CA SER A 90 -5.11 9.34 4.24
C SER A 90 -3.89 8.77 3.51
N SER A 91 -3.58 9.31 2.32
CA SER A 91 -2.44 8.84 1.52
C SER A 91 -1.10 9.28 2.12
N PHE A 92 -1.03 10.50 2.65
CA PHE A 92 0.16 10.99 3.34
C PHE A 92 0.47 10.15 4.59
N LEU A 93 -0.53 9.88 5.45
CA LEU A 93 -0.32 9.10 6.67
C LEU A 93 0.08 7.65 6.36
N PHE A 94 -0.52 7.04 5.33
CA PHE A 94 -0.13 5.73 4.82
C PHE A 94 1.35 5.70 4.41
N ALA A 95 1.81 6.69 3.64
CA ALA A 95 3.22 6.78 3.27
C ALA A 95 4.12 7.11 4.48
N PHE A 96 3.65 7.92 5.42
CA PHE A 96 4.45 8.38 6.56
C PHE A 96 4.74 7.26 7.57
N GLU A 97 3.84 6.29 7.72
CA GLU A 97 4.07 5.07 8.52
C GLU A 97 5.31 4.30 8.06
N HIS A 98 5.56 4.23 6.75
CA HIS A 98 6.72 3.55 6.17
C HIS A 98 8.05 4.22 6.54
N TYR A 99 8.00 5.44 7.09
CA TYR A 99 9.13 6.18 7.65
C TYR A 99 9.08 6.26 9.18
N GLY A 100 8.34 5.36 9.83
CA GLY A 100 8.20 5.26 11.28
C GLY A 100 7.57 6.48 11.91
N PHE A 101 6.68 7.18 11.20
CA PHE A 101 6.10 8.46 11.62
C PHE A 101 7.14 9.49 12.07
N ASN A 102 8.34 9.46 11.46
CA ASN A 102 9.43 10.32 11.83
C ASN A 102 9.84 11.25 10.67
N PHE A 103 9.58 12.55 10.84
CA PHE A 103 9.92 13.56 9.82
C PHE A 103 11.41 13.58 9.48
N LYS A 104 12.31 13.24 10.43
CA LYS A 104 13.75 13.16 10.15
C LYS A 104 14.05 12.05 9.15
N TYR A 105 13.39 10.89 9.25
CA TYR A 105 13.57 9.79 8.30
C TYR A 105 12.93 10.09 6.96
N LEU A 106 11.71 10.65 6.95
CA LEU A 106 11.05 11.10 5.72
C LEU A 106 11.90 12.13 4.95
N ILE A 107 12.41 13.16 5.64
CA ILE A 107 13.23 14.21 5.02
C ILE A 107 14.59 13.67 4.59
N LYS A 108 15.18 12.75 5.37
CA LYS A 108 16.42 12.06 4.97
C LYS A 108 16.18 11.32 3.66
N GLU A 109 15.10 10.56 3.56
CA GLU A 109 14.76 9.80 2.36
C GLU A 109 14.57 10.72 1.16
N LEU A 110 13.79 11.79 1.28
CA LEU A 110 13.61 12.77 0.20
C LEU A 110 14.93 13.35 -0.33
N LYS A 111 15.98 13.42 0.52
CA LYS A 111 17.31 13.90 0.14
C LYS A 111 18.20 12.82 -0.47
N THR A 112 18.11 11.58 0.03
CA THR A 112 18.98 10.48 -0.41
C THR A 112 18.43 9.74 -1.61
N ASP A 113 17.11 9.58 -1.67
CA ASP A 113 16.38 8.97 -2.77
C ASP A 113 14.98 9.59 -2.91
N PHE A 114 14.93 10.64 -3.72
CA PHE A 114 13.71 11.41 -3.92
C PHE A 114 12.54 10.58 -4.47
N ILE A 115 12.78 9.43 -5.11
CA ILE A 115 11.74 8.67 -5.82
C ILE A 115 10.90 7.81 -4.87
N ASN A 116 11.46 7.34 -3.76
CA ASN A 116 10.77 6.40 -2.87
C ASN A 116 9.52 7.01 -2.22
N VAL A 117 9.62 8.22 -1.66
CA VAL A 117 8.49 8.91 -0.99
C VAL A 117 7.31 9.15 -1.94
N PRO A 118 7.50 9.68 -3.17
CA PRO A 118 6.46 9.77 -4.19
C PRO A 118 5.79 8.42 -4.52
N VAL A 119 6.54 7.32 -4.61
CA VAL A 119 5.97 5.99 -4.90
C VAL A 119 5.05 5.53 -3.76
N PHE A 120 5.49 5.63 -2.50
CA PHE A 120 4.62 5.29 -1.36
C PHE A 120 3.39 6.20 -1.26
N THR A 121 3.58 7.49 -1.53
CA THR A 121 2.47 8.46 -1.56
C THR A 121 1.47 8.09 -2.66
N PHE A 122 1.95 7.77 -3.86
CA PHE A 122 1.13 7.32 -4.98
C PHE A 122 0.34 6.07 -4.63
N ASN A 123 0.96 5.07 -4.01
CA ASN A 123 0.30 3.86 -3.54
C ASN A 123 -0.86 4.18 -2.58
N GLY A 124 -0.64 5.10 -1.64
CA GLY A 124 -1.69 5.61 -0.75
C GLY A 124 -2.87 6.20 -1.52
N PHE A 125 -2.60 7.03 -2.53
CA PHE A 125 -3.64 7.61 -3.39
C PHE A 125 -4.37 6.57 -4.23
N ALA A 126 -3.66 5.60 -4.80
CA ALA A 126 -4.22 4.53 -5.62
C ALA A 126 -5.20 3.67 -4.82
N LEU A 127 -4.84 3.33 -3.58
CA LEU A 127 -5.70 2.58 -2.65
C LEU A 127 -6.90 3.42 -2.17
N ALA A 128 -6.71 4.71 -1.90
CA ALA A 128 -7.80 5.63 -1.59
C ALA A 128 -8.79 5.75 -2.75
N TYR A 129 -8.29 5.84 -3.98
CA TYR A 129 -9.11 5.86 -5.19
C TYR A 129 -9.87 4.55 -5.38
N ALA A 130 -9.21 3.40 -5.18
CA ALA A 130 -9.86 2.09 -5.27
C ALA A 130 -11.03 1.96 -4.28
N TYR A 131 -10.83 2.43 -3.06
CA TYR A 131 -11.87 2.46 -2.03
C TYR A 131 -13.04 3.38 -2.40
N ASP A 132 -12.76 4.62 -2.82
CA ASP A 132 -13.80 5.62 -3.12
C ASP A 132 -14.58 5.28 -4.39
N SER A 133 -13.90 4.86 -5.46
CA SER A 133 -14.51 4.54 -6.75
C SER A 133 -15.40 3.30 -6.72
N SER A 134 -14.99 2.26 -5.99
CA SER A 134 -15.79 1.04 -5.81
C SER A 134 -16.79 1.13 -4.65
N ASN A 135 -16.63 2.12 -3.76
CA ASN A 135 -17.33 2.23 -2.49
C ASN A 135 -17.26 0.95 -1.63
N CYS A 136 -16.16 0.19 -1.76
CA CYS A 136 -15.92 -1.09 -1.13
C CYS A 136 -14.54 -1.13 -0.51
N ILE A 137 -14.47 -1.43 0.79
CA ILE A 137 -13.18 -1.59 1.48
C ILE A 137 -12.44 -2.84 1.01
N LEU A 138 -13.16 -3.88 0.60
CA LEU A 138 -12.57 -5.11 0.09
C LEU A 138 -11.72 -4.86 -1.16
N THR A 139 -12.10 -3.89 -2.00
CA THR A 139 -11.33 -3.54 -3.21
C THR A 139 -9.92 -3.09 -2.88
N SER A 140 -9.77 -2.17 -1.93
CA SER A 140 -8.46 -1.64 -1.57
C SER A 140 -7.65 -2.66 -0.76
N ILE A 141 -8.30 -3.45 0.10
CA ILE A 141 -7.67 -4.61 0.77
C ILE A 141 -7.08 -5.59 -0.25
N LEU A 142 -7.86 -6.02 -1.24
CA LEU A 142 -7.40 -6.97 -2.25
C LEU A 142 -6.25 -6.38 -3.09
N ALA A 143 -6.37 -5.14 -3.55
CA ALA A 143 -5.32 -4.47 -4.31
C ALA A 143 -3.99 -4.42 -3.53
N HIS A 144 -4.08 -4.08 -2.25
CA HIS A 144 -2.93 -3.99 -1.36
C HIS A 144 -2.32 -5.37 -1.07
N CYS A 145 -3.14 -6.37 -0.73
CA CYS A 145 -2.68 -7.74 -0.53
C CYS A 145 -1.98 -8.31 -1.77
N ILE A 146 -2.50 -8.05 -2.97
CA ILE A 146 -1.86 -8.48 -4.23
C ILE A 146 -0.48 -7.83 -4.37
N ASN A 147 -0.39 -6.52 -4.14
CA ASN A 147 0.87 -5.78 -4.26
C ASN A 147 1.92 -6.27 -3.25
N ASN A 148 1.56 -6.40 -1.96
CA ASN A 148 2.47 -6.89 -0.93
C ASN A 148 2.83 -8.36 -1.12
N THR A 149 1.90 -9.22 -1.56
CA THR A 149 2.22 -10.62 -1.85
C THR A 149 3.28 -10.71 -2.93
N LEU A 150 3.13 -9.96 -4.03
CA LEU A 150 4.11 -9.94 -5.10
C LEU A 150 5.45 -9.36 -4.65
N SER A 151 5.45 -8.30 -3.84
CA SER A 151 6.70 -7.77 -3.26
C SER A 151 7.40 -8.78 -2.36
N MET A 152 6.66 -9.49 -1.50
CA MET A 152 7.23 -10.53 -0.63
C MET A 152 7.79 -11.71 -1.41
N VAL A 153 7.10 -12.15 -2.47
CA VAL A 153 7.58 -13.21 -3.37
C VAL A 153 8.83 -12.75 -4.13
N SER A 154 8.84 -11.51 -4.61
CA SER A 154 10.00 -10.93 -5.30
C SER A 154 11.24 -10.92 -4.41
N GLN A 155 11.09 -10.46 -3.16
CA GLN A 155 12.15 -10.47 -2.16
C GLN A 155 12.60 -11.89 -1.77
N TYR A 156 11.69 -12.87 -1.72
CA TYR A 156 12.03 -14.25 -1.38
C TYR A 156 12.87 -14.94 -2.45
N TYR A 157 12.63 -14.62 -3.73
CA TYR A 157 13.35 -15.19 -4.88
C TYR A 157 14.46 -14.28 -5.41
N ASP A 158 14.79 -13.19 -4.72
CA ASP A 158 15.78 -12.18 -5.14
C ASP A 158 15.53 -11.67 -6.59
N LEU A 159 14.26 -11.36 -6.90
CA LEU A 159 13.82 -10.85 -8.21
C LEU A 159 13.80 -9.31 -8.30
N ASP A 160 14.16 -8.62 -7.22
CA ASP A 160 14.18 -7.15 -7.08
C ASP A 160 15.45 -6.47 -7.62
#